data_AF-A0A699KPI3-F1
#
_entry.id   AF-A0A699KPI3-F1
#
_cell.length_a   1.000
_cell.length_b   1.000
_cell.length_c   1.000
_cell.angle_alpha   90.00
_cell.angle_beta   90.00
_cell.angle_gamma   90.00
#
_symmetry.space_group_name_H-M   'P 1'
#
loop_
_entity.id
_entity.type
_entity.pdbx_description
1 polymer ?
#
loop_
_entity_poly.entity_id
_entity_poly.type
_entity_poly.pdbx_seq_one_letter_code
_entity_poly.pdbx_strand_id
1 'polypeptide(L)'
;MQDSFYRGLSAEESERVHEYNFDHPDAFDTEQMLECVEKLKQGNSVQLPIYDFKNHRRCSESFRQVNASDVIILEGILVFHDQRVRDLMNMKIFVDTDADVRLARRIRRDTVERGRDVNSVLEQYAKFVKPAFDDFVLPSKKYADVIIPRGGDNHVAIDLIVQHIRTKLGQHDLCKIYPNIYVIQSTFQIRGMHTLIRDKEISKHDFVFYSDRLIRLVVEHGLGHLPFTEMQVVTPTGTTVSNDSWF
;
A
#
# COMPACT_ATOMS: atom_id res chain seq x y z
N MET A 1 7.58 8.24 3.56
CA MET A 1 7.06 9.47 4.17
C MET A 1 7.19 10.58 3.15
N GLN A 2 6.14 11.35 2.92
CA GLN A 2 6.08 12.44 1.95
C GLN A 2 7.12 13.54 2.27
N ASP A 3 7.39 13.76 3.56
CA ASP A 3 8.33 14.77 4.02
C ASP A 3 9.77 14.57 3.49
N SER A 4 10.14 13.35 3.10
CA SER A 4 11.42 13.11 2.42
C SER A 4 11.53 13.89 1.11
N PHE A 5 10.40 14.15 0.45
CA PHE A 5 10.32 14.74 -0.87
C PHE A 5 10.12 16.26 -0.86
N TYR A 6 10.29 16.95 0.28
CA TYR A 6 10.38 18.42 0.26
C TYR A 6 11.45 18.87 -0.73
N ARG A 7 11.15 19.84 -1.60
CA ARG A 7 12.14 20.38 -2.53
C ARG A 7 13.26 21.13 -1.79
N GLY A 8 14.41 21.24 -2.43
CA GLY A 8 15.43 22.19 -1.99
C GLY A 8 14.91 23.62 -2.15
N LEU A 9 15.18 24.48 -1.16
CA LEU A 9 14.93 25.91 -1.28
C LEU A 9 15.97 26.54 -2.21
N SER A 10 15.56 27.52 -2.99
CA SER A 10 16.49 28.43 -3.68
C SER A 10 17.24 29.31 -2.66
N ALA A 11 18.30 29.99 -3.10
CA ALA A 11 19.04 30.90 -2.22
C ALA A 11 18.14 31.99 -1.63
N GLU A 12 17.26 32.58 -2.44
CA GLU A 12 16.31 33.62 -2.02
C GLU A 12 15.27 33.10 -1.01
N GLU A 13 14.73 31.90 -1.26
CA GLU A 13 13.78 31.27 -0.33
C GLU A 13 14.45 30.83 0.97
N SER A 14 15.73 30.44 0.92
CA SER A 14 16.50 30.10 2.11
C SER A 14 16.76 31.33 3.00
N GLU A 15 16.98 32.51 2.41
CA GLU A 15 17.09 33.76 3.16
C GLU A 15 15.76 34.13 3.85
N ARG A 16 14.64 33.80 3.20
CA ARG A 16 13.27 34.07 3.71
C ARG A 16 12.54 32.81 4.13
N VAL A 17 13.24 31.86 4.74
CA VAL A 17 12.68 30.54 5.09
C VAL A 17 11.46 30.62 6.01
N HIS A 18 11.38 31.66 6.84
CA HIS A 18 10.26 31.94 7.73
C HIS A 18 9.00 32.43 7.00
N GLU A 19 9.13 32.83 5.73
CA GLU A 19 8.02 33.20 4.84
C GLU A 19 7.61 32.06 3.91
N TYR A 20 8.37 30.96 3.89
CA TYR A 20 8.13 29.84 3.00
C TYR A 20 7.05 28.90 3.54
N ASN A 21 6.05 28.57 2.71
CA ASN A 21 4.97 27.66 3.08
C ASN A 21 5.33 26.20 2.74
N PHE A 22 5.81 25.46 3.74
CA PHE A 22 6.07 24.03 3.61
C PHE A 22 4.79 23.18 3.51
N ASP A 23 3.64 23.71 3.89
CA ASP A 23 2.37 22.98 3.82
C ASP A 23 1.65 23.21 2.48
N HIS A 24 2.27 23.92 1.52
CA HIS A 24 1.76 24.07 0.16
C HIS A 24 2.17 22.87 -0.73
N PRO A 25 1.32 22.41 -1.67
CA PRO A 25 1.66 21.33 -2.60
C PRO A 25 2.99 21.53 -3.35
N ASP A 26 3.30 22.77 -3.75
CA ASP A 26 4.54 23.14 -4.47
C ASP A 26 5.81 23.01 -3.62
N ALA A 27 5.69 22.77 -2.32
CA ALA A 27 6.83 22.44 -1.47
C ALA A 27 7.36 21.03 -1.69
N PHE A 28 6.61 20.17 -2.38
CA PHE A 28 6.95 18.76 -2.57
C PHE A 28 7.35 18.46 -4.02
N ASP A 29 8.41 17.68 -4.18
CA ASP A 29 8.84 17.09 -5.43
C ASP A 29 8.00 15.84 -5.73
N THR A 30 6.80 16.09 -6.24
CA THR A 30 5.82 15.03 -6.50
C THR A 30 6.28 14.11 -7.64
N GLU A 31 7.04 14.61 -8.61
CA GLU A 31 7.61 13.80 -9.69
C GLU A 31 8.58 12.74 -9.15
N GLN A 32 9.52 13.14 -8.28
CA GLN A 32 10.43 12.20 -7.66
C GLN A 32 9.69 11.18 -6.78
N MET A 33 8.64 11.62 -6.07
CA MET A 33 7.80 10.71 -5.27
C MET A 33 7.10 9.67 -6.15
N LEU A 34 6.49 10.09 -7.26
CA LEU A 34 5.85 9.20 -8.23
C LEU A 34 6.84 8.18 -8.80
N GLU A 35 8.03 8.65 -9.21
CA GLU A 35 9.09 7.78 -9.72
C GLU A 35 9.52 6.72 -8.68
N CYS A 36 9.72 7.12 -7.42
CA CYS A 36 10.08 6.20 -6.35
C CYS A 36 8.98 5.16 -6.09
N VAL A 37 7.71 5.57 -6.03
CA VAL A 37 6.59 4.66 -5.78
C VAL A 37 6.43 3.67 -6.93
N GLU A 38 6.58 4.12 -8.18
CA GLU A 38 6.45 3.24 -9.33
C GLU A 38 7.60 2.23 -9.43
N LYS A 39 8.84 2.64 -9.12
CA LYS A 39 9.98 1.71 -8.99
C LYS A 39 9.75 0.65 -7.91
N LEU A 40 9.23 1.05 -6.75
CA LEU A 40 8.92 0.11 -5.66
C LEU A 40 7.83 -0.90 -6.08
N LYS A 41 6.80 -0.44 -6.81
CA LYS A 41 5.75 -1.31 -7.37
C LYS A 41 6.30 -2.33 -8.38
N GLN A 42 7.36 -1.98 -9.10
CA GLN A 42 8.05 -2.89 -10.03
C GLN A 42 9.03 -3.85 -9.34
N GLY A 43 9.11 -3.84 -8.00
CA GLY A 43 10.01 -4.71 -7.25
C GLY A 43 11.45 -4.18 -7.15
N ASN A 44 11.69 -2.94 -7.56
CA ASN A 44 13.02 -2.32 -7.49
C ASN A 44 13.23 -1.58 -6.16
N SER A 45 14.44 -1.69 -5.61
CA SER A 45 14.84 -0.86 -4.46
C SER A 45 15.03 0.60 -4.88
N VAL A 46 14.76 1.54 -3.97
CA VAL A 46 14.90 2.99 -4.22
C VAL A 46 15.70 3.68 -3.12
N GLN A 47 16.36 4.76 -3.49
CA GLN A 47 17.05 5.66 -2.57
C GLN A 47 16.16 6.87 -2.31
N LEU A 48 15.60 6.95 -1.10
CA LEU A 48 14.80 8.10 -0.71
C LEU A 48 15.69 9.24 -0.24
N PRO A 49 15.41 10.50 -0.64
CA PRO A 49 16.08 11.66 -0.09
C PRO A 49 15.84 11.79 1.42
N ILE A 50 16.83 12.34 2.12
CA ILE A 50 16.71 12.72 3.53
C ILE A 50 16.59 14.24 3.58
N TYR A 51 15.52 14.74 4.21
CA TYR A 51 15.29 16.16 4.41
C TYR A 51 15.69 16.59 5.81
N ASP A 52 16.55 17.61 5.90
CA ASP A 52 16.99 18.20 7.16
C ASP A 52 16.06 19.35 7.56
N PHE A 53 15.16 19.08 8.51
CA PHE A 53 14.20 20.06 9.02
C PHE A 53 14.83 21.18 9.85
N LYS A 54 16.07 21.03 10.32
CA LYS A 54 16.76 22.09 11.06
C LYS A 54 17.35 23.13 10.11
N ASN A 55 17.93 22.66 9.01
CA ASN A 55 18.59 23.51 8.02
C ASN A 55 17.76 23.75 6.75
N HIS A 56 16.52 23.23 6.70
CA HIS A 56 15.59 23.40 5.58
C HIS A 56 16.14 23.01 4.20
N ARG A 57 16.91 21.92 4.14
CA ARG A 57 17.61 21.47 2.93
C ARG A 57 17.59 19.96 2.76
N ARG A 58 17.69 19.50 1.51
CA ARG A 58 17.96 18.10 1.20
C ARG A 58 19.41 17.76 1.52
N CYS A 59 19.65 16.61 2.11
CA CYS A 59 20.98 16.04 2.23
C CYS A 59 21.38 15.44 0.88
N SER A 60 22.38 16.01 0.21
CA SER A 60 22.87 15.54 -1.10
C SER A 60 23.68 14.25 -1.01
N GLU A 61 24.31 13.98 0.13
CA GLU A 61 25.27 12.89 0.30
C GLU A 61 24.68 11.68 1.04
N SER A 62 23.43 11.78 1.53
CA SER A 62 22.81 10.73 2.32
C SER A 62 21.39 10.42 1.84
N PHE A 63 21.15 9.13 1.68
CA PHE A 63 19.88 8.59 1.23
C PHE A 63 19.44 7.47 2.16
N ARG A 64 18.12 7.32 2.30
CA ARG A 64 17.54 6.18 2.97
C ARG A 64 17.24 5.10 1.93
N GLN A 65 18.00 4.01 1.98
CA GLN A 65 17.71 2.84 1.16
C GLN A 65 16.35 2.23 1.58
N VAL A 66 15.46 2.02 0.62
CA VAL A 66 14.19 1.34 0.80
C VAL A 66 14.11 0.20 -0.19
N ASN A 67 14.04 -1.02 0.34
CA ASN A 67 13.88 -2.22 -0.47
C ASN A 67 12.42 -2.35 -0.92
N ALA A 68 12.22 -3.05 -2.03
CA ALA A 68 10.87 -3.47 -2.43
C ALA A 68 10.23 -4.32 -1.32
N SER A 69 8.93 -4.20 -1.17
CA SER A 69 8.13 -4.88 -0.15
C SER A 69 6.72 -5.10 -0.68
N ASP A 70 6.08 -6.18 -0.24
CA ASP A 70 4.70 -6.51 -0.66
C ASP A 70 3.68 -5.45 -0.19
N VAL A 71 4.01 -4.70 0.86
CA VAL A 71 3.20 -3.61 1.39
C VAL A 71 4.02 -2.33 1.42
N ILE A 72 3.52 -1.31 0.73
CA ILE A 72 4.11 0.03 0.72
C ILE A 72 3.12 0.99 1.40
N ILE A 73 3.59 1.65 2.46
CA ILE A 73 2.80 2.68 3.15
C ILE A 73 3.32 4.06 2.73
N LEU A 74 2.51 4.76 1.95
CA LEU A 74 2.74 6.16 1.64
C LEU A 74 1.95 7.04 2.63
N GLU A 75 2.69 7.77 3.45
CA GLU A 75 2.15 8.64 4.51
C GLU A 75 2.65 10.07 4.31
N GLY A 76 1.78 11.04 4.60
CA GLY A 76 2.06 12.47 4.54
C GLY A 76 0.78 13.32 4.55
N ILE A 77 0.93 14.63 4.78
CA ILE A 77 -0.21 15.56 4.92
C ILE A 77 -0.95 15.84 3.60
N LEU A 78 -0.29 15.64 2.45
CA LEU A 78 -0.80 16.01 1.12
C LEU A 78 -0.72 14.87 0.10
N VAL A 79 -0.55 13.62 0.55
CA VAL A 79 -0.45 12.46 -0.36
C VAL A 79 -1.72 12.23 -1.19
N PHE A 80 -2.87 12.78 -0.75
CA PHE A 80 -4.12 12.77 -1.51
C PHE A 80 -4.35 14.02 -2.34
N HIS A 81 -3.42 14.97 -2.42
CA HIS A 81 -3.61 16.19 -3.21
C HIS A 81 -3.49 15.94 -4.73
N ASP A 82 -2.48 15.21 -5.18
CA ASP A 82 -2.26 14.90 -6.61
C ASP A 82 -2.98 13.60 -7.03
N GLN A 83 -3.77 13.67 -8.11
CA GLN A 83 -4.53 12.52 -8.64
C GLN A 83 -3.61 11.35 -9.03
N ARG A 84 -2.45 11.64 -9.61
CA ARG A 84 -1.51 10.61 -10.08
C ARG A 84 -1.01 9.78 -8.91
N VAL A 85 -0.79 10.42 -7.75
CA VAL A 85 -0.39 9.72 -6.52
C VAL A 85 -1.56 8.87 -6.00
N ARG A 86 -2.79 9.38 -6.04
CA ARG A 86 -4.00 8.64 -5.64
C ARG A 86 -4.21 7.38 -6.50
N ASP A 87 -3.94 7.46 -7.79
CA ASP A 87 -4.12 6.36 -8.75
C ASP A 87 -3.15 5.19 -8.49
N LEU A 88 -2.03 5.44 -7.81
CA LEU A 88 -1.08 4.40 -7.39
C LEU A 88 -1.54 3.63 -6.15
N MET A 89 -2.53 4.13 -5.39
CA MET A 89 -2.92 3.57 -4.10
C MET A 89 -4.06 2.57 -4.21
N ASN A 90 -3.87 1.38 -3.63
CA ASN A 90 -4.93 0.38 -3.50
C ASN A 90 -5.92 0.66 -2.36
N MET A 91 -5.51 1.42 -1.33
CA MET A 91 -6.34 1.80 -0.18
C MET A 91 -5.91 3.18 0.32
N LYS A 92 -6.87 4.07 0.55
CA LYS A 92 -6.68 5.46 0.96
C LYS A 92 -7.29 5.69 2.34
N ILE A 93 -6.45 5.99 3.32
CA ILE A 93 -6.85 6.20 4.71
C ILE A 93 -6.60 7.65 5.10
N PHE A 94 -7.63 8.34 5.59
CA PHE A 94 -7.51 9.69 6.16
C PHE A 94 -7.67 9.62 7.68
N VAL A 95 -6.65 10.07 8.42
CA VAL A 95 -6.72 10.14 9.88
C VAL A 95 -7.32 11.49 10.28
N ASP A 96 -8.50 11.45 10.90
CA ASP A 96 -9.23 12.65 11.31
C ASP A 96 -9.11 12.88 12.81
N THR A 97 -8.76 14.10 13.18
CA THR A 97 -8.55 14.51 14.57
C THR A 97 -8.75 16.02 14.68
N ASP A 98 -9.36 16.43 15.79
CA ASP A 98 -9.69 17.83 16.06
C ASP A 98 -8.44 18.73 15.98
N ALA A 99 -8.65 19.96 15.52
CA ALA A 99 -7.56 20.90 15.21
C ALA A 99 -6.75 21.29 16.45
N ASP A 100 -7.41 21.41 17.60
CA ASP A 100 -6.81 21.70 18.90
C ASP A 100 -5.91 20.55 19.39
N VAL A 101 -6.35 19.30 19.26
CA VAL A 101 -5.56 18.11 19.59
C VAL A 101 -4.33 18.02 18.69
N ARG A 102 -4.50 18.27 17.38
CA ARG A 102 -3.37 18.31 16.43
C ARG A 102 -2.39 19.43 16.76
N LEU A 103 -2.89 20.63 17.07
CA LEU A 103 -2.07 21.77 17.45
C LEU A 103 -1.30 21.51 18.75
N ALA A 104 -1.95 20.97 19.78
CA ALA A 104 -1.31 20.63 21.04
C ALA A 104 -0.18 19.60 20.86
N ARG A 105 -0.43 18.55 20.05
CA ARG A 105 0.59 17.55 19.68
C ARG A 105 1.76 18.20 18.93
N ARG A 106 1.47 19.11 18.00
CA ARG A 106 2.50 19.84 17.25
C ARG A 106 3.34 20.74 18.16
N ILE A 107 2.72 21.54 19.02
CA ILE A 107 3.43 22.43 19.95
C ILE A 107 4.39 21.60 20.78
N ARG A 108 3.92 20.50 21.40
CA ARG A 108 4.76 19.61 22.20
C ARG A 108 5.94 19.04 21.39
N ARG A 109 5.71 18.58 20.15
CA ARG A 109 6.75 18.03 19.28
C ARG A 109 7.79 19.10 18.90
N ASP A 110 7.33 20.25 18.43
CA ASP A 110 8.22 21.29 17.89
C ASP A 110 9.00 22.00 19.01
N THR A 111 8.46 22.09 20.23
CA THR A 111 9.19 22.64 21.39
C THR A 111 10.18 21.63 21.97
N VAL A 112 9.75 20.39 22.24
CA VAL A 112 10.58 19.38 22.92
C VAL A 112 11.63 18.77 21.98
N GLU A 113 11.25 18.39 20.76
CA GLU A 113 12.13 17.65 19.86
C GLU A 113 12.94 18.56 18.93
N ARG A 114 12.39 19.75 18.60
CA ARG A 114 13.00 20.68 17.64
C ARG A 114 13.51 21.99 18.25
N GLY A 115 13.27 22.23 19.55
CA GLY A 115 13.76 23.40 20.28
C GLY A 115 13.18 24.74 19.82
N ARG A 116 11.96 24.74 19.26
CA ARG A 116 11.30 25.97 18.79
C ARG A 116 10.55 26.69 19.92
N ASP A 117 10.44 28.01 19.79
CA ASP A 117 9.60 28.82 20.68
C ASP A 117 8.10 28.60 20.40
N VAL A 118 7.28 28.62 21.46
CA VAL A 118 5.84 28.38 21.36
C VAL A 118 5.16 29.44 20.48
N ASN A 119 5.54 30.72 20.62
CA ASN A 119 4.91 31.79 19.84
C ASN A 119 5.22 31.64 18.36
N SER A 120 6.47 31.28 18.02
CA SER A 120 6.86 30.98 16.64
C SER A 120 6.04 29.83 16.03
N VAL A 121 5.76 28.77 16.81
CA VAL A 121 4.90 27.66 16.35
C VAL A 121 3.47 28.13 16.10
N LEU A 122 2.91 28.97 16.98
CA LEU A 122 1.56 29.50 16.85
C LEU A 122 1.43 30.46 15.65
N GLU A 123 2.39 31.35 15.45
CA GLU A 123 2.45 32.24 14.30
C GLU A 123 2.55 31.45 12.99
N GLN A 124 3.44 30.46 12.92
CA GLN A 124 3.56 29.59 11.74
C GLN A 124 2.26 28.80 11.49
N TYR A 125 1.61 28.33 12.56
CA TYR A 125 0.34 27.61 12.45
C TYR A 125 -0.76 28.49 11.85
N ALA A 126 -0.93 29.71 12.37
CA ALA A 126 -1.94 30.64 11.89
C ALA A 126 -1.65 31.15 10.47
N LYS A 127 -0.37 31.44 10.16
CA LYS A 127 0.04 32.02 8.88
C LYS A 127 0.01 31.02 7.72
N PHE A 128 0.43 29.77 7.96
CA PHE A 128 0.63 28.79 6.88
C PHE A 128 -0.17 27.52 7.06
N VAL A 129 -0.10 26.89 8.23
CA VAL A 129 -0.53 25.49 8.37
C VAL A 129 -2.05 25.36 8.43
N LYS A 130 -2.73 26.28 9.11
CA LYS A 130 -4.19 26.27 9.17
C LYS A 130 -4.81 26.60 7.80
N PRO A 131 -4.38 27.66 7.08
CA PRO A 131 -4.82 27.90 5.70
C PRO A 131 -4.55 26.71 4.78
N ALA A 132 -3.32 26.18 4.77
CA ALA A 132 -2.97 25.04 3.92
C ALA A 132 -3.79 23.77 4.26
N PHE A 133 -4.10 23.57 5.55
CA PHE A 133 -4.99 22.49 5.96
C PHE A 133 -6.40 22.67 5.38
N ASP A 134 -6.96 23.88 5.45
CA ASP A 134 -8.32 24.16 4.97
C ASP A 134 -8.40 24.11 3.44
N ASP A 135 -7.36 24.59 2.75
CA ASP A 135 -7.34 24.72 1.28
C ASP A 135 -6.96 23.42 0.57
N PHE A 136 -6.07 22.61 1.15
CA PHE A 136 -5.49 21.45 0.46
C PHE A 136 -5.69 20.13 1.19
N VAL A 137 -5.47 20.07 2.50
CA VAL A 137 -5.50 18.81 3.25
C VAL A 137 -6.93 18.34 3.48
N LEU A 138 -7.79 19.18 4.06
CA LEU A 138 -9.16 18.84 4.41
C LEU A 138 -10.02 18.50 3.18
N PRO A 139 -9.95 19.23 2.04
CA PRO A 139 -10.70 18.86 0.85
C PRO A 139 -10.30 17.49 0.28
N SER A 140 -9.04 17.07 0.49
CA SER A 140 -8.55 15.77 0.03
C SER A 140 -9.15 14.58 0.80
N LYS A 141 -9.75 14.82 1.98
CA LYS A 141 -10.47 13.82 2.77
C LYS A 141 -11.55 13.10 1.99
N LYS A 142 -12.18 13.76 1.01
CA LYS A 142 -13.24 13.18 0.16
C LYS A 142 -12.76 12.01 -0.71
N TYR A 143 -11.44 11.88 -0.91
CA TYR A 143 -10.84 10.79 -1.69
C TYR A 143 -10.47 9.57 -0.84
N ALA A 144 -10.70 9.62 0.47
CA ALA A 144 -10.39 8.52 1.36
C ALA A 144 -11.44 7.41 1.25
N ASP A 145 -10.97 6.15 1.21
CA ASP A 145 -11.84 4.97 1.32
C ASP A 145 -12.28 4.77 2.78
N VAL A 146 -11.41 5.11 3.74
CA VAL A 146 -11.65 4.99 5.18
C VAL A 146 -11.19 6.24 5.91
N ILE A 147 -12.04 6.75 6.80
CA ILE A 147 -11.69 7.84 7.73
C ILE A 147 -11.56 7.26 9.14
N ILE A 148 -10.40 7.46 9.76
CA ILE A 148 -10.12 6.94 11.10
C ILE A 148 -10.12 8.10 12.11
N PRO A 149 -11.10 8.17 13.03
CA PRO A 149 -11.03 9.12 14.12
C PRO A 149 -9.98 8.66 15.14
N ARG A 150 -9.37 9.63 15.85
CA ARG A 150 -8.47 9.38 16.98
C ARG A 150 -7.28 8.46 16.63
N GLY A 151 -6.70 8.67 15.43
CA GLY A 151 -5.67 7.83 14.80
C GLY A 151 -4.85 6.92 15.72
N GLY A 152 -3.78 7.47 16.33
CA GLY A 152 -2.80 6.68 17.10
C GLY A 152 -3.33 5.91 18.31
N ASP A 153 -4.52 6.26 18.81
CA ASP A 153 -5.13 5.66 19.99
C ASP A 153 -6.26 4.67 19.61
N ASN A 154 -6.56 4.53 18.31
CA ASN A 154 -7.65 3.70 17.80
C ASN A 154 -7.16 2.30 17.41
N HIS A 155 -6.84 1.48 18.42
CA HIS A 155 -6.37 0.11 18.22
C HIS A 155 -7.33 -0.74 17.38
N VAL A 156 -8.64 -0.54 17.53
CA VAL A 156 -9.66 -1.27 16.74
C VAL A 156 -9.52 -0.98 15.24
N ALA A 157 -9.31 0.28 14.87
CA ALA A 157 -9.12 0.64 13.47
C ALA A 157 -7.78 0.12 12.92
N ILE A 158 -6.71 0.18 13.73
CA ILE A 158 -5.40 -0.38 13.38
C ILE A 158 -5.53 -1.88 13.12
N ASP A 159 -6.20 -2.62 14.01
CA ASP A 159 -6.40 -4.07 13.86
C ASP A 159 -7.20 -4.40 12.60
N LEU A 160 -8.23 -3.61 12.28
CA LEU A 160 -9.01 -3.79 11.05
C LEU A 160 -8.17 -3.58 9.79
N ILE A 161 -7.31 -2.56 9.77
CA ILE A 161 -6.35 -2.34 8.67
C ILE A 161 -5.38 -3.51 8.57
N VAL A 162 -4.80 -3.95 9.69
CA VAL A 162 -3.85 -5.06 9.72
C VAL A 162 -4.48 -6.35 9.22
N GLN A 163 -5.71 -6.66 9.64
CA GLN A 163 -6.45 -7.83 9.15
C GLN A 163 -6.79 -7.71 7.66
N HIS A 164 -7.13 -6.51 7.19
CA HIS A 164 -7.35 -6.28 5.76
C HIS A 164 -6.07 -6.53 4.95
N ILE A 165 -4.93 -5.98 5.39
CA ILE A 165 -3.63 -6.20 4.75
C ILE A 165 -3.27 -7.69 4.76
N ARG A 166 -3.40 -8.38 5.90
CA ARG A 166 -3.14 -9.83 6.01
C ARG A 166 -4.03 -10.65 5.09
N THR A 167 -5.29 -10.27 4.96
CA THR A 167 -6.23 -10.92 4.03
C THR A 167 -5.79 -10.71 2.59
N LYS A 168 -5.36 -9.49 2.23
CA LYS A 168 -4.83 -9.19 0.89
C LYS A 168 -3.52 -9.91 0.58
N LEU A 169 -2.61 -10.04 1.54
CA LEU A 169 -1.36 -10.80 1.39
C LEU A 169 -1.59 -12.32 1.36
N GLY A 170 -2.60 -12.82 2.08
CA GLY A 170 -3.02 -14.22 2.06
C GLY A 170 -3.78 -14.63 0.79
N GLN A 171 -4.26 -13.65 0.01
CA GLN A 171 -4.71 -13.84 -1.37
C GLN A 171 -3.48 -13.84 -2.26
N HIS A 172 -2.94 -15.02 -2.59
CA HIS A 172 -1.73 -15.18 -3.39
C HIS A 172 -1.71 -14.26 -4.64
N ASP A 173 -0.85 -13.24 -4.59
CA ASP A 173 -0.83 -12.08 -5.50
C ASP A 173 -0.29 -12.35 -6.92
N LEU A 174 0.08 -13.60 -7.24
CA LEU A 174 0.47 -13.96 -8.60
C LEU A 174 -0.66 -13.68 -9.62
N CYS A 175 -1.93 -13.86 -9.23
CA CYS A 175 -3.07 -13.60 -10.11
C CYS A 175 -3.27 -12.12 -10.47
N LYS A 176 -2.78 -11.18 -9.65
CA LYS A 176 -2.90 -9.74 -9.94
C LYS A 176 -1.85 -9.26 -10.92
N ILE A 177 -0.66 -9.86 -10.88
CA ILE A 177 0.45 -9.55 -11.79
C ILE A 177 0.29 -10.32 -13.11
N TYR A 178 -0.17 -11.58 -13.02
CA TYR A 178 -0.31 -12.47 -14.16
C TYR A 178 -1.79 -12.87 -14.31
N PRO A 179 -2.52 -12.26 -15.28
CA PRO A 179 -3.96 -12.52 -15.45
C PRO A 179 -4.26 -13.96 -15.89
N ASN A 180 -3.25 -14.70 -16.33
CA ASN A 180 -3.30 -16.10 -16.73
C ASN A 180 -2.90 -17.09 -15.61
N ILE A 181 -2.70 -16.63 -14.38
CA ILE A 181 -2.46 -17.50 -13.22
C ILE A 181 -3.77 -17.73 -12.48
N TYR A 182 -4.08 -19.00 -12.22
CA TYR A 182 -5.21 -19.43 -11.40
C TYR A 182 -4.69 -20.16 -10.16
N VAL A 183 -5.03 -19.66 -8.97
CA VAL A 183 -4.60 -20.26 -7.71
C VAL A 183 -5.66 -21.24 -7.22
N ILE A 184 -5.26 -22.50 -7.06
CA ILE A 184 -6.11 -23.55 -6.48
C ILE A 184 -6.26 -23.26 -4.99
N GLN A 185 -7.52 -23.17 -4.54
CA GLN A 185 -7.81 -22.93 -3.13
C GLN A 185 -7.24 -24.07 -2.26
N SER A 186 -6.38 -23.72 -1.30
CA SER A 186 -5.77 -24.70 -0.41
C SER A 186 -6.77 -25.17 0.66
N THR A 187 -7.06 -26.48 0.67
CA THR A 187 -7.89 -27.13 1.71
C THR A 187 -7.03 -27.72 2.83
N PHE A 188 -7.62 -28.07 3.97
CA PHE A 188 -6.90 -28.80 5.03
C PHE A 188 -6.26 -30.09 4.52
N GLN A 189 -6.91 -30.76 3.57
CA GLN A 189 -6.40 -31.98 2.94
C GLN A 189 -5.18 -31.70 2.07
N ILE A 190 -5.21 -30.65 1.23
CA ILE A 190 -4.06 -30.21 0.42
C ILE A 190 -2.88 -29.82 1.32
N ARG A 191 -3.15 -29.08 2.40
CA ARG A 191 -2.14 -28.71 3.40
C ARG A 191 -1.53 -29.94 4.07
N GLY A 192 -2.34 -30.92 4.46
CA GLY A 192 -1.86 -32.19 5.01
C GLY A 192 -0.95 -32.95 4.02
N MET A 193 -1.35 -33.05 2.76
CA MET A 193 -0.52 -33.66 1.71
C MET A 193 0.79 -32.91 1.51
N HIS A 194 0.78 -31.57 1.50
CA HIS A 194 2.00 -30.76 1.45
C HIS A 194 2.92 -30.99 2.65
N THR A 195 2.38 -31.13 3.86
CA THR A 195 3.17 -31.45 5.05
C THR A 195 3.84 -32.82 4.89
N LEU A 196 3.11 -33.83 4.43
CA LEU A 196 3.63 -35.18 4.24
C LEU A 196 4.77 -35.21 3.21
N ILE A 197 4.60 -34.61 2.03
CA ILE A 197 5.67 -34.60 1.01
C ILE A 197 6.92 -33.79 1.43
N ARG A 198 6.79 -32.91 2.43
CA ARG A 198 7.89 -32.11 2.99
C ARG A 198 8.52 -32.75 4.23
N ASP A 199 7.96 -33.84 4.74
CA ASP A 199 8.55 -34.59 5.83
C ASP A 199 9.81 -35.30 5.33
N LYS A 200 10.94 -35.07 6.00
CA LYS A 200 12.23 -35.68 5.66
C LYS A 200 12.26 -37.19 5.87
N GLU A 201 11.39 -37.71 6.73
CA GLU A 201 11.33 -39.15 7.07
C GLU A 201 10.29 -39.91 6.22
N ILE A 202 9.63 -39.26 5.26
CA ILE A 202 8.60 -39.90 4.44
C ILE A 202 9.17 -41.06 3.62
N SER A 203 8.41 -42.16 3.52
CA SER A 203 8.78 -43.26 2.64
C SER A 203 8.71 -42.83 1.17
N LYS A 204 9.55 -43.43 0.31
CA LYS A 204 9.51 -43.18 -1.14
C LYS A 204 8.11 -43.45 -1.73
N HIS A 205 7.44 -44.50 -1.25
CA HIS A 205 6.11 -44.87 -1.70
C HIS A 205 5.08 -43.79 -1.36
N ASP A 206 5.06 -43.31 -0.12
CA ASP A 206 4.12 -42.29 0.32
C ASP A 206 4.39 -40.95 -0.35
N PHE A 207 5.67 -40.59 -0.55
CA PHE A 207 6.05 -39.40 -1.30
C PHE A 207 5.44 -39.41 -2.71
N VAL A 208 5.59 -40.53 -3.44
CA VAL A 208 5.01 -40.70 -4.79
C VAL A 208 3.49 -40.61 -4.72
N PHE A 209 2.86 -41.34 -3.80
CA PHE A 209 1.40 -41.36 -3.65
C PHE A 209 0.79 -39.97 -3.40
N TYR A 210 1.36 -39.18 -2.47
CA TYR A 210 0.85 -37.84 -2.18
C TYR A 210 1.22 -36.81 -3.25
N SER A 211 2.36 -36.98 -3.92
CA SER A 211 2.73 -36.15 -5.08
C SER A 211 1.76 -36.35 -6.23
N ASP A 212 1.43 -37.60 -6.58
CA ASP A 212 0.47 -37.90 -7.65
C ASP A 212 -0.92 -37.33 -7.36
N ARG A 213 -1.36 -37.38 -6.09
CA ARG A 213 -2.62 -36.75 -5.68
C ARG A 213 -2.60 -35.24 -5.87
N LEU A 214 -1.52 -34.56 -5.48
CA LEU A 214 -1.37 -33.12 -5.67
C LEU A 214 -1.31 -32.76 -7.16
N ILE A 215 -0.56 -33.52 -7.97
CA ILE A 215 -0.48 -33.34 -9.43
C ILE A 215 -1.85 -33.48 -10.06
N ARG A 216 -2.62 -34.51 -9.67
CA ARG A 216 -3.96 -34.74 -10.19
C ARG A 216 -4.90 -33.57 -9.93
N LEU A 217 -4.87 -32.99 -8.72
CA LEU A 217 -5.65 -31.80 -8.41
C LEU A 217 -5.27 -30.61 -9.30
N VAL A 218 -3.99 -30.43 -9.59
CA VAL A 218 -3.50 -29.37 -10.49
C VAL A 218 -4.00 -29.59 -11.92
N VAL A 219 -3.88 -30.82 -12.43
CA VAL A 219 -4.32 -31.19 -13.78
C VAL A 219 -5.83 -31.04 -13.92
N GLU A 220 -6.62 -31.57 -12.98
CA GLU A 220 -8.09 -31.47 -13.01
C GLU A 220 -8.56 -30.01 -12.98
N HIS A 221 -7.95 -29.17 -12.14
CA HIS A 221 -8.27 -27.75 -12.12
C HIS A 221 -7.88 -27.05 -13.43
N GLY A 222 -6.71 -27.38 -14.00
CA GLY A 222 -6.25 -26.84 -15.27
C GLY A 222 -7.14 -27.22 -16.45
N LEU A 223 -7.60 -28.47 -16.51
CA LEU A 223 -8.52 -28.95 -17.55
C LEU A 223 -9.87 -28.21 -17.52
N GLY A 224 -10.33 -27.77 -16.34
CA GLY A 224 -11.54 -26.97 -16.19
C GLY A 224 -11.48 -25.58 -16.85
N HIS A 225 -10.29 -25.11 -17.23
CA HIS A 225 -10.10 -23.85 -17.95
C HIS A 225 -9.95 -24.00 -19.46
N LEU A 226 -9.98 -25.23 -19.99
CA LEU A 226 -9.98 -25.44 -21.43
C LEU A 226 -11.29 -24.91 -22.04
N PRO A 227 -11.26 -24.41 -23.29
CA PRO A 227 -12.47 -24.00 -23.97
C PRO A 227 -13.34 -25.23 -24.30
N PHE A 228 -14.62 -25.19 -23.93
CA PHE A 228 -15.63 -26.17 -24.31
C PHE A 228 -16.84 -25.50 -24.94
N THR A 229 -17.62 -26.27 -25.70
CA THR A 229 -18.91 -25.83 -26.24
C THR A 229 -20.02 -26.69 -25.66
N GLU A 230 -21.04 -26.08 -25.06
CA GLU A 230 -22.24 -26.80 -24.64
C GLU A 230 -22.95 -27.38 -25.86
N MET A 231 -23.21 -28.68 -25.84
CA MET A 231 -23.95 -29.42 -26.85
C MET A 231 -25.11 -30.18 -26.21
N GLN A 232 -26.26 -30.17 -26.86
CA GLN A 232 -27.38 -30.99 -26.44
C GLN A 232 -27.35 -32.34 -27.16
N VAL A 233 -27.21 -33.41 -26.38
CA VAL A 233 -27.23 -34.78 -26.89
C VAL A 233 -28.58 -35.39 -26.58
N VAL A 234 -29.27 -35.88 -27.62
CA VAL A 234 -30.49 -36.67 -27.46
C VAL A 234 -30.08 -38.11 -27.23
N THR A 235 -30.40 -38.66 -26.06
CA THR A 235 -30.13 -40.06 -25.74
C THR A 235 -31.00 -41.00 -26.59
N PRO A 236 -30.63 -42.28 -26.74
CA PRO A 236 -31.47 -43.28 -27.41
C PRO A 236 -32.86 -43.46 -26.76
N THR A 237 -33.04 -43.00 -25.52
CA THR A 237 -34.33 -42.98 -24.81
C THR A 237 -35.16 -41.71 -25.06
N GLY A 238 -34.69 -40.80 -25.92
CA GLY A 238 -35.36 -39.54 -26.26
C GLY A 238 -35.18 -38.41 -25.24
N THR A 239 -34.27 -38.56 -24.28
CA THR A 239 -33.99 -37.54 -23.27
C THR A 239 -32.87 -36.62 -23.76
N THR A 240 -33.10 -35.32 -23.76
CA THR A 240 -32.05 -34.34 -24.11
C THR A 240 -31.22 -34.01 -22.87
N VAL A 241 -29.90 -34.18 -22.95
CA VAL A 241 -28.95 -33.89 -21.87
C VAL A 241 -27.92 -32.87 -22.36
N SER A 242 -27.67 -31.82 -21.57
CA SER A 242 -26.55 -30.91 -21.81
C SER A 242 -25.23 -31.64 -21.54
N ASN A 243 -24.32 -31.58 -22.51
CA ASN A 243 -22.99 -32.17 -22.41
C ASN A 243 -21.96 -31.19 -22.98
N ASP A 244 -20.72 -31.28 -22.51
CA ASP A 244 -19.65 -30.39 -22.95
C ASP A 244 -18.84 -31.08 -24.06
N SER A 245 -18.77 -30.45 -25.23
CA SER A 245 -17.88 -30.88 -26.31
C SER A 245 -16.54 -30.15 -26.20
N TRP A 246 -15.48 -30.92 -26.01
CA TRP A 246 -14.09 -30.46 -26.07
C TRP A 246 -13.62 -30.65 -27.52
N PHE A 247 -13.02 -29.61 -28.12
CA PHE A 247 -12.49 -29.66 -29.49
C PHE A 247 -11.37 -30.68 -29.65
#